data_AF-A0A6B3FIZ9-F1
#
_entry.id   AF-A0A6B3FIZ9-F1
#
_cell.length_a   1.000
_cell.length_b   1.000
_cell.length_c   1.000
_cell.angle_alpha   90.00
_cell.angle_beta   90.00
_cell.angle_gamma   90.00
#
_symmetry.space_group_name_H-M   'P 1'
#
loop_
_entity.id
_entity.type
_entity.pdbx_description
1 polymer ?
#
loop_
_entity_poly.entity_id
_entity_poly.type
_entity_poly.pdbx_seq_one_letter_code
_entity_poly.pdbx_strand_id
1 'polypeptide(L)'
;GGGQWLLETVRDGPGPLVRETKVVSAADTLSVPLQRNGGFASALCPYTAGMTTCGSAALDGVLKSQESGQCVDVPNDSRTDGTDVQLFDCHGKPNQLWTQTPARQLTVFDGKCLDVDGGASADGTAVQIWSCNNT
;
A
#
# COMPACT_ATOMS: atom_id res chain seq x y z
N GLY A 1 -15.28 -20.03 -6.11
CA GLY A 1 -16.76 -20.11 -6.07
C GLY A 1 -17.31 -19.76 -7.45
N GLY A 2 -18.54 -20.20 -7.79
CA GLY A 2 -19.19 -19.74 -9.02
C GLY A 2 -19.45 -18.23 -8.97
N GLY A 3 -19.24 -17.52 -10.09
CA GLY A 3 -19.45 -16.07 -10.19
C GLY A 3 -18.36 -15.34 -10.97
N GLN A 4 -18.64 -14.09 -11.33
CA GLN A 4 -17.68 -13.16 -11.93
C GLN A 4 -17.07 -12.26 -10.84
N TRP A 5 -15.81 -11.93 -11.02
CA TRP A 5 -15.00 -11.13 -10.11
C TRP A 5 -14.34 -10.01 -10.89
N LEU A 6 -14.22 -8.82 -10.32
CA LEU A 6 -13.35 -7.80 -10.87
C LEU A 6 -11.95 -8.01 -10.30
N LEU A 7 -11.00 -8.25 -11.18
CA LEU A 7 -9.57 -8.15 -10.87
C LEU A 7 -9.12 -6.73 -11.19
N GLU A 8 -8.57 -6.05 -10.21
CA GLU A 8 -7.86 -4.79 -10.38
C GLU A 8 -6.39 -5.03 -10.07
N THR A 9 -5.50 -4.69 -11.00
CA THR A 9 -4.06 -4.81 -10.81
C THR A 9 -3.38 -3.48 -11.09
N VAL A 10 -2.65 -2.99 -10.10
CA VAL A 10 -1.75 -1.84 -10.23
C VAL A 10 -0.33 -2.37 -10.31
N ARG A 11 0.42 -1.95 -11.33
CA ARG A 11 1.83 -2.29 -11.49
C ARG A 11 2.68 -1.03 -11.45
N ASP A 12 3.83 -1.19 -10.82
CA ASP A 12 4.90 -0.21 -10.80
C ASP A 12 6.08 -0.69 -11.67
N GLY A 13 6.88 0.25 -12.16
CA GLY A 13 8.00 0.00 -13.06
C GLY A 13 8.70 1.29 -13.50
N PRO A 14 9.52 1.26 -14.56
CA PRO A 14 10.28 2.44 -15.00
C PRO A 14 9.43 3.57 -15.63
N GLY A 15 8.10 3.44 -15.61
CA GLY A 15 7.15 4.39 -16.16
C GLY A 15 6.05 4.73 -15.16
N PRO A 16 5.00 5.46 -15.58
CA PRO A 16 3.87 5.74 -14.69
C PRO A 16 3.18 4.45 -14.23
N LEU A 17 2.54 4.51 -13.06
CA LEU A 17 1.73 3.40 -12.55
C LEU A 17 0.71 2.94 -13.60
N VAL A 18 0.72 1.65 -13.90
CA VAL A 18 -0.21 1.02 -14.83
C VAL A 18 -1.33 0.37 -14.02
N ARG A 19 -2.58 0.80 -14.26
CA ARG A 19 -3.77 0.23 -13.64
C ARG A 19 -4.60 -0.50 -14.68
N GLU A 20 -4.80 -1.80 -14.46
CA GLU A 20 -5.60 -2.67 -15.33
C GLU A 20 -6.76 -3.29 -14.56
N THR A 21 -7.91 -3.40 -15.22
CA THR A 21 -9.09 -4.07 -14.67
C THR A 21 -9.59 -5.14 -15.64
N LYS A 22 -9.92 -6.31 -15.11
CA LYS A 22 -10.42 -7.44 -15.88
C LYS A 22 -11.53 -8.14 -15.12
N VAL A 23 -12.65 -8.44 -15.79
CA VAL A 23 -13.67 -9.35 -15.24
C VAL A 23 -13.19 -10.78 -15.44
N VAL A 24 -13.09 -11.54 -14.35
CA VAL A 24 -12.53 -12.90 -14.32
C VAL A 24 -13.49 -13.87 -13.62
N SER A 25 -13.26 -15.15 -13.80
CA SER A 25 -14.01 -16.25 -13.21
C SER A 25 -13.06 -17.28 -12.60
N ALA A 26 -13.61 -18.29 -11.93
CA ALA A 26 -12.81 -19.39 -11.39
C ALA A 26 -12.11 -20.25 -12.47
N ALA A 27 -12.42 -20.06 -13.75
CA ALA A 27 -11.76 -20.75 -14.87
C ALA A 27 -10.51 -20.00 -15.38
N ASP A 28 -10.31 -18.74 -14.97
CA ASP A 28 -9.19 -17.93 -15.43
C ASP A 28 -7.92 -18.22 -14.62
N THR A 29 -6.78 -18.32 -15.31
CA THR A 29 -5.45 -18.25 -14.66
C THR A 29 -4.98 -16.81 -14.67
N LEU A 30 -4.59 -16.28 -13.51
CA LEU A 30 -4.13 -14.91 -13.36
C LEU A 30 -2.60 -14.88 -13.28
N SER A 31 -1.98 -14.06 -14.13
CA SER A 31 -0.53 -13.86 -14.16
C SER A 31 -0.23 -12.38 -14.23
N VAL A 32 0.61 -11.89 -13.33
CA VAL A 32 1.08 -10.50 -13.34
C VAL A 32 2.58 -10.50 -13.68
N PRO A 33 2.98 -9.95 -14.84
CA PRO A 33 4.39 -9.84 -15.16
C PRO A 33 5.05 -8.81 -14.21
N LEU A 34 5.97 -9.27 -13.38
CA LEU A 34 6.80 -8.42 -12.54
C LEU A 34 7.85 -7.72 -13.40
N GLN A 35 7.93 -6.39 -13.29
CA GLN A 35 9.00 -5.61 -13.92
C GLN A 35 10.28 -5.68 -13.07
N ARG A 36 11.46 -5.46 -13.68
CA ARG A 36 12.69 -5.25 -12.89
C ARG A 36 12.50 -4.01 -12.01
N ASN A 37 12.81 -4.14 -10.72
CA ASN A 37 12.66 -3.07 -9.71
C ASN A 37 11.22 -2.52 -9.60
N GLY A 38 10.21 -3.27 -10.03
CA GLY A 38 8.80 -2.87 -9.95
C GLY A 38 8.00 -3.87 -9.12
N GLY A 39 6.94 -3.38 -8.47
CA GLY A 39 5.98 -4.20 -7.74
C GLY A 39 4.64 -4.33 -8.46
N PHE A 40 3.74 -5.15 -7.92
CA PHE A 40 2.33 -5.09 -8.26
C PHE A 40 1.45 -5.29 -7.03
N ALA A 41 0.25 -4.71 -7.08
CA ALA A 41 -0.82 -4.97 -6.14
C ALA A 41 -2.04 -5.43 -6.93
N SER A 42 -2.66 -6.53 -6.51
CA SER A 42 -3.90 -7.04 -7.12
C SER A 42 -5.01 -7.13 -6.08
N ALA A 43 -6.19 -6.62 -6.43
CA ALA A 43 -7.42 -6.75 -5.65
C ALA A 43 -8.44 -7.58 -6.44
N LEU A 44 -9.14 -8.47 -5.74
CA LEU A 44 -10.24 -9.26 -6.28
C LEU A 44 -11.50 -8.99 -5.44
N CYS A 45 -12.59 -8.67 -6.12
CA CYS A 45 -13.88 -8.41 -5.48
C CYS A 45 -15.03 -8.99 -6.32
N PRO A 46 -16.19 -9.32 -5.72
CA PRO A 46 -17.37 -9.73 -6.48
C PRO A 46 -17.74 -8.68 -7.54
N TYR A 47 -17.99 -9.11 -8.77
CA TYR A 47 -18.31 -8.18 -9.86
C TYR A 47 -19.80 -7.82 -9.89
N THR A 48 -20.08 -6.52 -9.89
CA THR A 48 -21.36 -5.96 -10.31
C THR A 48 -21.17 -5.25 -11.64
N ALA A 49 -22.12 -5.42 -12.57
CA ALA A 49 -22.08 -4.78 -13.88
C ALA A 49 -21.85 -3.26 -13.75
N GLY A 50 -20.82 -2.75 -14.43
CA GLY A 50 -20.42 -1.33 -14.38
C GLY A 50 -19.33 -0.98 -13.36
N MET A 51 -18.87 -1.91 -12.52
CA MET A 51 -17.73 -1.67 -11.63
C MET A 51 -16.42 -1.48 -12.41
N THR A 52 -15.66 -0.45 -12.04
CA THR A 52 -14.32 -0.13 -12.58
C THR A 52 -13.21 -0.15 -11.53
N THR A 53 -13.55 -0.35 -10.26
CA THR A 53 -12.60 -0.50 -9.14
C THR A 53 -13.19 -1.48 -8.14
N CYS A 54 -12.35 -2.15 -7.36
CA CYS A 54 -12.80 -3.00 -6.26
C CYS A 54 -13.19 -2.25 -4.98
N GLY A 55 -13.20 -0.91 -5.04
CA GLY A 55 -13.28 -0.06 -3.87
C GLY A 55 -11.94 -0.03 -3.13
N SER A 56 -11.32 1.15 -3.07
CA SER A 56 -10.30 1.42 -2.06
C SER A 56 -11.04 1.79 -0.79
N ALA A 57 -11.35 0.80 0.07
CA ALA A 57 -11.64 1.14 1.45
C ALA A 57 -10.44 1.95 1.95
N ALA A 58 -10.68 3.14 2.49
CA ALA A 58 -9.62 3.91 3.12
C ALA A 58 -8.92 2.97 4.11
N LEU A 59 -7.61 2.80 3.96
CA LEU A 59 -6.84 2.00 4.91
C LEU A 59 -7.03 2.62 6.29
N ASP A 60 -7.46 1.82 7.25
CA ASP A 60 -7.46 2.17 8.66
C ASP A 60 -7.07 0.91 9.44
N GLY A 61 -5.77 0.78 9.69
CA GLY A 61 -5.21 -0.43 10.31
C GLY A 61 -3.76 -0.70 9.95
N VAL A 62 -3.37 -1.98 10.02
CA VAL A 62 -1.98 -2.39 9.81
C VAL A 62 -1.62 -2.55 8.34
N LEU A 63 -0.41 -2.12 7.98
CA LEU A 63 0.21 -2.45 6.69
C LEU A 63 1.09 -3.68 6.88
N LYS A 64 0.64 -4.84 6.42
CA LYS A 64 1.32 -6.11 6.63
C LYS A 64 2.05 -6.58 5.36
N SER A 65 3.34 -6.86 5.50
CA SER A 65 4.14 -7.51 4.45
C SER A 65 3.59 -8.90 4.16
N GLN A 66 3.38 -9.21 2.89
CA GLN A 66 2.98 -10.55 2.45
C GLN A 66 4.13 -11.56 2.55
N GLU A 67 5.39 -11.09 2.44
CA GLU A 67 6.56 -11.95 2.44
C GLU A 67 6.98 -12.35 3.86
N SER A 68 7.11 -11.38 4.75
CA SER A 68 7.56 -11.63 6.13
C SER A 68 6.41 -11.83 7.12
N GLY A 69 5.19 -11.39 6.77
CA GLY A 69 4.08 -11.34 7.71
C GLY A 69 4.23 -10.29 8.81
N GLN A 70 5.24 -9.41 8.72
CA GLN A 70 5.47 -8.31 9.66
C GLN A 70 4.70 -7.05 9.26
N CYS A 71 4.52 -6.13 10.19
CA CYS A 71 3.78 -4.89 10.01
C CYS A 71 4.74 -3.70 9.86
N VAL A 72 4.36 -2.71 9.05
CA VAL A 72 5.04 -1.39 9.01
C VAL A 72 4.85 -0.72 10.35
N ASP A 73 5.97 -0.42 11.00
CA ASP A 73 6.07 -0.02 12.40
C ASP A 73 6.96 1.22 12.55
N VAL A 74 6.55 2.15 13.42
CA VAL A 74 7.43 3.21 13.90
C VAL A 74 8.17 2.74 15.15
N PRO A 75 9.51 2.61 15.11
CA PRO A 75 10.29 2.05 16.21
C PRO A 75 10.07 2.78 17.53
N ASN A 76 9.89 2.00 18.60
CA ASN A 76 9.80 2.50 19.98
C ASN A 76 8.72 3.58 20.22
N ASP A 77 7.65 3.61 19.41
CA ASP A 77 6.59 4.63 19.49
C ASP A 77 7.11 6.08 19.29
N SER A 78 8.24 6.24 18.58
CA SER A 78 8.84 7.54 18.31
C SER A 78 7.88 8.45 17.55
N ARG A 79 7.84 9.73 17.94
CA ARG A 79 7.11 10.80 17.24
C ARG A 79 8.07 11.87 16.72
N THR A 80 9.35 11.55 16.59
CA THR A 80 10.35 12.47 16.05
C THR A 80 10.34 12.39 14.53
N ASP A 81 10.26 13.55 13.88
CA ASP A 81 10.41 13.65 12.42
C ASP A 81 11.78 13.11 12.01
N GLY A 82 11.80 12.29 10.97
CA GLY A 82 13.01 11.60 10.51
C GLY A 82 13.24 10.24 11.17
N THR A 83 12.26 9.71 11.90
CA THR A 83 12.33 8.31 12.35
C THR A 83 12.03 7.39 11.18
N ASP A 84 13.01 6.59 10.77
CA ASP A 84 12.82 5.54 9.77
C ASP A 84 11.78 4.51 10.23
N VAL A 85 10.89 4.11 9.31
CA VAL A 85 9.96 3.01 9.56
C VAL A 85 10.65 1.66 9.38
N GLN A 86 10.13 0.63 10.04
CA GLN A 86 10.67 -0.72 9.98
C GLN A 86 9.57 -1.76 9.73
N LEU A 87 9.99 -2.98 9.39
CA LEU A 87 9.13 -4.16 9.51
C LEU A 87 9.31 -4.77 10.90
N PHE A 88 8.24 -4.87 11.67
CA PHE A 88 8.25 -5.44 13.01
C PHE A 88 7.07 -6.37 13.25
N ASP A 89 7.16 -7.22 14.27
CA ASP A 89 6.09 -8.13 14.63
C ASP A 89 4.78 -7.35 14.86
N CYS A 90 3.71 -7.83 14.22
CA CYS A 90 2.40 -7.21 14.31
C CYS A 90 1.86 -7.32 15.74
N HIS A 91 1.64 -6.19 16.40
CA HIS A 91 1.11 -6.11 17.76
C HIS A 91 -0.05 -5.13 17.91
N GLY A 92 -0.49 -4.46 16.84
CA GLY A 92 -1.72 -3.66 16.81
C GLY A 92 -1.71 -2.41 17.70
N LYS A 93 -0.51 -1.92 18.05
CA LYS A 93 -0.35 -0.67 18.80
C LYS A 93 -0.40 0.52 17.84
N PRO A 94 -0.64 1.75 18.34
CA PRO A 94 -0.77 2.94 17.50
C PRO A 94 0.37 3.17 16.51
N ASN A 95 1.61 2.79 16.85
CA ASN A 95 2.77 2.90 15.98
C ASN A 95 2.77 1.94 14.76
N GLN A 96 1.74 1.10 14.62
CA GLN A 96 1.49 0.23 13.46
C GLN A 96 0.14 0.50 12.79
N LEU A 97 -0.63 1.47 13.29
CA LEU A 97 -1.95 1.80 12.77
C LEU A 97 -1.83 2.99 11.83
N TRP A 98 -2.05 2.71 10.55
CA TRP A 98 -1.96 3.67 9.46
C TRP A 98 -3.35 3.97 8.93
N THR A 99 -3.65 5.26 8.79
CA THR A 99 -4.90 5.75 8.23
C THR A 99 -4.63 6.44 6.90
N GLN A 100 -5.36 6.09 5.85
CA GLN A 100 -5.30 6.76 4.57
C GLN A 100 -6.23 7.98 4.55
N THR A 101 -5.67 9.15 4.24
CA THR A 101 -6.44 10.39 4.12
C THR A 101 -7.08 10.52 2.73
N PRO A 102 -8.11 11.38 2.55
CA PRO A 102 -8.64 11.70 1.22
C PRO A 102 -7.60 12.30 0.26
N ALA A 103 -6.53 12.92 0.80
CA ALA A 103 -5.38 13.41 0.03
C ALA A 103 -4.39 12.29 -0.35
N ARG A 104 -4.73 11.02 -0.07
CA ARG A 104 -3.93 9.81 -0.33
C ARG A 104 -2.63 9.72 0.47
N GLN A 105 -2.51 10.45 1.57
CA GLN A 105 -1.42 10.28 2.53
C GLN A 105 -1.71 9.07 3.43
N LEU A 106 -0.66 8.37 3.86
CA LEU A 106 -0.74 7.40 4.95
C LEU A 106 -0.25 8.06 6.22
N THR A 107 -1.11 8.15 7.23
CA THR A 107 -0.80 8.82 8.48
C THR A 107 -0.76 7.88 9.67
N VAL A 108 0.13 8.15 10.62
CA VAL A 108 0.27 7.46 11.91
C VAL A 108 0.25 8.46 13.06
N PHE A 109 -0.17 8.01 14.25
CA PHE A 109 -0.33 8.85 15.44
C PHE A 109 -1.19 10.10 15.21
N ASP A 110 -0.72 11.26 15.67
CA ASP A 110 -1.36 12.58 15.58
C ASP A 110 -1.20 13.21 14.18
N GLY A 111 -1.30 12.40 13.12
CA GLY A 111 -1.29 12.87 11.74
C GLY A 111 0.10 13.08 11.13
N LYS A 112 1.11 12.30 11.52
CA LYS A 112 2.39 12.26 10.80
C LYS A 112 2.27 11.39 9.55
N CYS A 113 2.94 11.78 8.48
CA CYS A 113 2.90 11.10 7.20
C CYS A 113 4.02 10.05 7.10
N LEU A 114 3.72 8.93 6.44
CA LEU A 114 4.73 8.08 5.81
C LEU A 114 5.35 8.89 4.66
N ASP A 115 6.65 9.14 4.75
CA ASP A 115 7.35 10.14 3.96
C ASP A 115 8.64 9.55 3.36
N VAL A 116 9.03 10.01 2.18
CA VAL A 116 10.31 9.65 1.56
C VAL A 116 11.35 10.69 1.95
N ASP A 117 12.46 10.27 2.56
CA ASP A 117 13.45 11.22 3.10
C ASP A 117 13.94 12.22 2.03
N GLY A 118 13.82 13.51 2.36
CA GLY A 118 14.13 14.63 1.50
C GLY A 118 13.31 14.72 0.19
N GLY A 119 12.26 13.93 0.02
CA GLY A 119 11.53 13.78 -1.25
C GLY A 119 12.40 13.23 -2.38
N ALA A 120 13.47 12.48 -2.04
CA ALA A 120 14.41 11.97 -3.02
C ALA A 120 13.84 10.77 -3.81
N SER A 121 14.24 10.64 -5.07
CA SER A 121 13.79 9.57 -5.97
C SER A 121 14.83 8.48 -6.20
N ALA A 122 15.94 8.51 -5.46
CA ALA A 122 17.02 7.53 -5.61
C ALA A 122 16.65 6.20 -4.92
N ASP A 123 17.00 5.08 -5.56
CA ASP A 123 16.82 3.75 -4.97
C ASP A 123 17.51 3.66 -3.60
N GLY A 124 16.80 3.09 -2.63
CA GLY A 124 17.29 2.94 -1.26
C GLY A 124 17.14 4.19 -0.39
N THR A 125 16.53 5.26 -0.88
CA THR A 125 16.09 6.38 -0.03
C THR A 125 15.20 5.85 1.09
N ALA A 126 15.47 6.26 2.33
CA ALA A 126 14.73 5.80 3.49
C ALA A 126 13.28 6.28 3.45
N VAL A 127 12.40 5.48 4.01
CA VAL A 127 11.03 5.88 4.31
C VAL A 127 10.94 6.15 5.80
N GLN A 128 10.38 7.30 6.16
CA GLN A 128 10.36 7.83 7.52
C GLN A 128 8.96 8.28 7.91
N ILE A 129 8.81 8.68 9.17
CA ILE A 129 7.70 9.55 9.57
C ILE A 129 8.13 11.02 9.56
N TRP A 130 7.28 11.87 9.00
CA TRP A 130 7.50 13.30 8.99
C TRP A 130 6.19 14.08 9.18
N SER A 131 6.30 15.33 9.60
CA SER A 131 5.16 16.26 9.58
C SER A 131 4.64 16.40 8.15
N CYS A 132 3.37 16.09 7.90
CA CYS A 132 2.81 16.09 6.54
C CYS A 132 3.05 17.43 5.81
N ASN A 133 3.69 17.37 4.66
CA ASN A 133 4.25 18.51 3.91
C ASN A 133 4.02 18.42 2.39
N ASN A 134 3.22 17.46 1.91
CA ASN A 134 2.93 17.19 0.50
C ASN A 134 4.16 16.79 -0.35
N THR A 135 5.15 16.12 0.26
CA THR A 135 6.19 15.38 -0.46
C THR A 135 5.80 13.93 -0.73
#